data_AF-A0A438IPF3-F1
#
_entry.id   AF-A0A438IPF3-F1
#
_cell.length_a   1.000
_cell.length_b   1.000
_cell.length_c   1.000
_cell.angle_alpha   90.00
_cell.angle_beta   90.00
_cell.angle_gamma   90.00
#
_symmetry.space_group_name_H-M   'P 1'
#
loop_
_entity.id
_entity.type
_entity.pdbx_description
1 polymer ?
#
loop_
_entity_poly.entity_id
_entity_poly.type
_entity_poly.pdbx_seq_one_letter_code
_entity_poly.pdbx_strand_id
1 'polypeptide(L)'
;MIISIMSQSTNNFIFLMVAVALEKAALSDEYFIKRKLYPNVDFYSGLIYRAMGFPTEFFPVLFAIPRMAGYLAHWRESLDDPDTKIMRPQQVSLVLFSF
;
A
#
# COMPACT_ATOMS: atom_id res chain seq x y z
N MET A 1 21.04 -0.19 -1.87
CA MET A 1 20.60 -0.62 -0.52
C MET A 1 19.62 -1.80 -0.59
N ILE A 2 18.48 -1.68 -1.29
CA ILE A 2 17.47 -2.76 -1.38
C ILE A 2 18.02 -4.05 -2.01
N ILE A 3 18.72 -3.98 -3.14
CA ILE A 3 19.34 -5.15 -3.80
C ILE A 3 20.38 -5.82 -2.89
N SER A 4 21.09 -5.04 -2.07
CA SER A 4 22.10 -5.56 -1.13
C SER A 4 21.47 -6.32 0.05
N ILE A 5 20.26 -5.93 0.49
CA ILE A 5 19.51 -6.61 1.56
C ILE A 5 18.90 -7.92 1.02
N MET A 6 18.38 -7.87 -0.21
CA MET A 6 17.74 -9.02 -0.87
C MET A 6 18.72 -10.13 -1.29
N SER A 7 19.99 -9.77 -1.51
CA SER A 7 21.05 -10.71 -1.92
C SER A 7 21.49 -11.67 -0.79
N GLN A 8 21.23 -11.33 0.48
CA GLN A 8 21.76 -12.08 1.62
C GLN A 8 21.00 -13.38 1.96
N SER A 9 19.92 -13.71 1.25
CA SER A 9 19.14 -14.94 1.49
C SER A 9 18.63 -15.56 0.19
N THR A 10 19.03 -16.81 -0.06
CA THR A 10 18.81 -17.54 -1.33
C THR A 10 17.33 -17.67 -1.72
N ASN A 11 16.42 -17.77 -0.73
CA ASN A 11 14.98 -17.87 -0.97
C ASN A 11 14.34 -16.53 -1.37
N ASN A 12 14.91 -15.39 -0.94
CA ASN A 12 14.37 -14.07 -1.28
C ASN A 12 14.73 -13.64 -2.70
N PHE A 13 15.82 -14.20 -3.23
CA PHE A 13 16.26 -13.95 -4.60
C PHE A 13 15.21 -14.39 -5.64
N ILE A 14 14.55 -15.53 -5.43
CA ILE A 14 13.56 -16.04 -6.39
C ILE A 14 12.31 -15.14 -6.46
N PHE A 15 11.83 -14.65 -5.32
CA PHE A 15 10.68 -13.75 -5.27
C PHE A 15 10.99 -12.39 -5.89
N LEU A 16 12.20 -11.88 -5.69
CA LEU A 16 12.65 -10.65 -6.34
C LEU A 16 12.69 -10.81 -7.87
N MET A 17 13.24 -11.92 -8.38
CA MET A 17 13.26 -12.17 -9.82
C MET A 17 11.86 -12.25 -10.42
N VAL A 18 10.94 -12.96 -9.76
CA VAL A 18 9.54 -13.07 -10.20
C VAL A 18 8.88 -11.69 -10.20
N ALA A 19 9.08 -10.87 -9.16
CA ALA A 19 8.51 -9.54 -9.09
C ALA A 19 8.99 -8.61 -10.21
N VAL A 20 10.30 -8.62 -10.52
CA VAL A 20 10.87 -7.82 -11.61
C VAL A 20 10.37 -8.30 -12.98
N ALA A 21 10.28 -9.62 -13.19
CA ALA A 21 9.73 -10.17 -14.42
C ALA A 21 8.25 -9.81 -14.61
N LEU A 22 7.47 -9.86 -13.52
CA LEU A 22 6.05 -9.50 -13.50
C LEU A 22 5.84 -8.02 -13.78
N GLU A 23 6.64 -7.13 -13.16
CA GLU A 23 6.62 -5.71 -13.45
C GLU A 23 6.88 -5.45 -14.93
N LYS A 24 7.95 -6.04 -15.49
CA LYS A 24 8.29 -5.87 -16.90
C LYS A 24 7.15 -6.33 -17.82
N ALA A 25 6.56 -7.49 -17.53
CA ALA A 25 5.44 -8.03 -18.30
C ALA A 25 4.22 -7.09 -18.23
N ALA A 26 3.83 -6.66 -17.03
CA ALA A 26 2.70 -5.76 -16.83
C ALA A 26 2.90 -4.39 -17.50
N LEU A 27 4.11 -3.82 -17.43
CA LEU A 27 4.41 -2.53 -18.05
C LEU A 27 4.47 -2.58 -19.59
N SER A 28 4.64 -3.77 -20.17
CA SER A 28 4.61 -3.98 -21.62
C SER A 28 3.22 -4.35 -22.16
N ASP A 29 2.27 -4.67 -21.29
CA ASP A 29 0.94 -5.14 -21.68
C ASP A 29 -0.04 -3.96 -21.88
N GLU A 30 -0.72 -3.95 -23.03
CA GLU A 30 -1.64 -2.88 -23.44
C GLU A 30 -2.80 -2.68 -22.45
N TYR A 31 -3.28 -3.75 -21.80
CA TYR A 31 -4.36 -3.69 -20.81
C TYR A 31 -3.99 -2.79 -19.63
N PHE A 32 -2.75 -2.94 -19.14
CA PHE A 32 -2.23 -2.23 -17.97
C PHE A 32 -1.83 -0.79 -18.33
N ILE A 33 -1.20 -0.58 -19.49
CA ILE A 33 -0.83 0.75 -19.99
C ILE A 33 -2.08 1.61 -20.18
N LYS A 34 -3.10 1.09 -20.85
CA LYS A 34 -4.36 1.83 -21.12
C LYS A 34 -5.06 2.27 -19.84
N ARG A 35 -4.90 1.50 -18.76
CA ARG A 35 -5.48 1.77 -17.43
C ARG A 35 -4.54 2.48 -16.48
N LYS A 36 -3.30 2.79 -16.91
CA LYS A 36 -2.26 3.43 -16.07
C LYS A 36 -1.99 2.65 -14.78
N LEU A 37 -1.96 1.32 -14.89
CA LEU A 37 -1.68 0.42 -13.76
C LEU A 37 -0.17 0.25 -13.61
N TYR A 38 0.40 0.91 -12.61
CA TYR A 38 1.81 0.83 -12.27
C TYR A 38 1.99 0.14 -10.91
N PRO A 39 3.15 -0.52 -10.68
CA PRO A 39 3.48 -1.02 -9.35
C PRO A 39 3.43 0.11 -8.32
N ASN A 40 2.72 -0.12 -7.23
CA ASN A 40 2.66 0.81 -6.10
C ASN A 40 3.73 0.46 -5.06
N VAL A 41 3.77 1.21 -3.96
CA VAL A 41 4.73 0.97 -2.87
C VAL A 41 4.54 -0.41 -2.20
N ASP A 42 3.32 -0.96 -2.23
CA ASP A 42 2.99 -2.24 -1.61
C ASP A 42 3.62 -3.42 -2.37
N PHE A 43 3.78 -3.28 -3.69
CA PHE A 43 4.41 -4.26 -4.56
C PHE A 43 5.83 -4.63 -4.10
N TYR A 44 6.62 -3.62 -3.69
CA TYR A 44 8.00 -3.81 -3.26
C TYR A 44 8.14 -4.00 -1.75
N SER A 45 7.32 -3.34 -0.94
CA SER A 45 7.48 -3.38 0.53
C SER A 45 7.26 -4.77 1.11
N GLY A 46 6.32 -5.56 0.58
CA GLY A 46 6.13 -6.95 1.03
C GLY A 46 7.34 -7.86 0.79
N LEU A 47 8.02 -7.69 -0.35
CA LEU A 47 9.29 -8.39 -0.64
C LEU A 47 10.37 -7.97 0.35
N ILE A 48 10.44 -6.67 0.69
CA ILE A 48 11.46 -6.13 1.60
C ILE A 48 11.24 -6.68 3.02
N TYR A 49 10.01 -6.67 3.52
CA TYR A 49 9.71 -7.22 4.85
C TYR A 49 9.98 -8.72 4.93
N ARG A 50 9.65 -9.47 3.87
CA ARG A 50 10.01 -10.89 3.78
C ARG A 50 11.52 -11.09 3.77
N ALA A 51 12.26 -10.24 3.06
CA ALA A 51 13.72 -10.31 3.02
C ALA A 51 14.39 -9.98 4.35
N MET A 52 13.77 -9.13 5.15
CA MET A 52 14.16 -8.84 6.53
C MET A 52 13.78 -9.96 7.51
N GLY A 53 13.08 -11.00 7.06
CA GLY A 53 12.70 -12.16 7.88
C GLY A 53 11.42 -11.97 8.69
N PHE A 54 10.61 -10.94 8.39
CA PHE A 54 9.33 -10.75 9.07
C PHE A 54 8.27 -11.74 8.54
N PRO A 55 7.48 -12.35 9.43
CA PRO A 55 6.30 -13.11 9.04
C PRO A 55 5.24 -12.16 8.43
N THR A 56 4.46 -12.67 7.47
CA THR A 56 3.51 -11.88 6.66
C THR A 56 2.41 -11.22 7.48
N GLU A 57 2.07 -11.82 8.62
CA GLU A 57 1.09 -11.36 9.61
C GLU A 57 1.49 -10.02 10.23
N PHE A 58 2.79 -9.68 10.22
CA PHE A 58 3.30 -8.43 10.78
C PHE A 58 3.38 -7.29 9.75
N PHE A 59 3.13 -7.53 8.47
CA PHE A 59 3.24 -6.50 7.44
C PHE A 59 2.33 -5.28 7.71
N PRO A 60 1.06 -5.46 8.15
CA PRO A 60 0.22 -4.32 8.51
C PRO A 60 0.79 -3.50 9.67
N VAL A 61 1.40 -4.16 10.65
CA VAL A 61 2.02 -3.50 11.82
C VAL A 61 3.24 -2.68 11.40
N LEU A 62 4.11 -3.26 10.55
CA LEU A 62 5.27 -2.57 10.00
C LEU A 62 4.88 -1.38 9.13
N PHE A 63 3.71 -1.42 8.48
CA PHE A 63 3.16 -0.28 7.76
C PHE A 63 2.57 0.79 8.70
N ALA A 64 1.89 0.39 9.78
CA ALA A 64 1.23 1.30 10.71
C ALA A 64 2.22 2.17 11.50
N ILE A 65 3.33 1.59 11.98
CA ILE A 65 4.34 2.29 12.80
C ILE A 65 4.82 3.62 12.16
N PRO A 66 5.35 3.64 10.92
CA PRO A 66 5.77 4.89 10.31
C PRO A 66 4.60 5.83 9.98
N ARG A 67 3.38 5.29 9.78
CA ARG A 67 2.19 6.12 9.51
C ARG A 67 1.66 6.85 10.73
N MET A 68 1.96 6.37 11.94
CA MET A 68 1.56 7.04 13.18
C MET A 68 2.05 8.49 13.24
N ALA A 69 3.26 8.79 12.74
CA ALA A 69 3.76 10.17 12.70
C ALA A 69 2.86 11.08 11.84
N GLY A 70 2.45 10.60 10.66
CA GLY A 70 1.54 11.32 9.77
C GLY A 70 0.13 11.44 10.35
N TYR A 71 -0.40 10.37 10.94
CA TYR A 71 -1.72 10.39 11.58
C TYR A 71 -1.79 11.39 12.73
N LEU A 72 -0.76 11.43 13.58
CA LEU A 72 -0.70 12.40 14.68
C LEU A 72 -0.54 13.84 14.17
N ALA A 73 0.22 14.05 13.08
CA ALA A 73 0.35 15.36 12.46
C ALA A 73 -0.99 15.85 11.91
N HIS A 74 -1.71 15.04 11.13
CA HIS A 74 -3.03 15.38 10.61
C HIS A 74 -4.08 15.55 11.71
N TRP A 75 -4.03 14.72 12.76
CA TRP A 75 -4.93 14.86 13.90
C TRP A 75 -4.71 16.20 14.61
N ARG A 76 -3.45 16.58 14.83
CA ARG A 76 -3.12 17.88 15.41
C ARG A 76 -3.58 19.04 14.52
N GLU A 77 -3.32 18.98 13.23
CA GLU A 77 -3.77 19.99 12.26
C GLU A 77 -5.29 20.18 12.31
N SER A 78 -6.04 19.09 12.41
CA SER A 78 -7.50 19.13 12.53
C SER A 78 -7.99 19.72 13.86
N LEU A 79 -7.23 19.62 14.95
CA LEU A 79 -7.59 20.25 16.24
C LEU A 79 -7.34 21.75 16.24
N ASP A 80 -6.32 22.20 15.50
CA ASP A 80 -5.90 23.60 15.42
C ASP A 80 -6.70 24.39 14.36
N ASP A 81 -7.41 23.70 13.45
CA ASP A 81 -8.23 24.31 12.41
C ASP A 81 -9.58 24.83 12.95
N PRO A 82 -9.84 26.15 12.94
CA PRO A 82 -11.07 26.74 13.46
C PRO A 82 -12.33 26.37 12.65
N ASP A 83 -12.18 25.93 11.40
CA ASP A 83 -13.29 25.55 10.53
C ASP A 83 -13.66 24.07 10.65
N THR A 84 -12.84 23.26 11.33
CA THR A 84 -13.09 21.84 11.52
C THR A 84 -14.38 21.60 12.32
N LYS A 85 -15.24 20.72 11.80
CA LYS A 85 -16.50 20.28 12.41
C LYS A 85 -16.56 18.76 12.45
N ILE A 86 -17.48 18.21 13.24
CA ILE A 86 -17.72 16.77 13.27
C ILE A 86 -18.07 16.23 11.87
N MET A 87 -17.33 15.22 11.42
CA MET A 87 -17.57 14.56 10.14
C MET A 87 -18.86 13.73 10.24
N ARG A 88 -19.94 14.21 9.62
CA ARG A 88 -21.26 13.57 9.64
C ARG A 88 -21.78 13.31 8.22
N PRO A 89 -21.29 12.26 7.54
CA PRO A 89 -21.76 11.91 6.21
C PRO A 89 -23.24 11.49 6.24
N GLN A 90 -23.94 11.74 5.13
CA GLN A 90 -25.32 11.30 4.90
C GLN A 90 -25.34 10.19 3.83
N GLN A 91 -26.36 9.35 3.85
CA GLN A 91 -26.57 8.30 2.84
C GLN A 91 -27.96 8.43 2.20
N VAL A 92 -28.06 8.04 0.94
CA VAL A 92 -29.34 7.93 0.22
C VAL A 92 -29.73 6.44 0.16
N SER A 93 -30.92 6.11 0.64
CA SER A 93 -31.48 4.75 0.51
C SER A 93 -32.47 4.70 -0.66
N LEU A 94 -32.13 3.93 -1.69
CA LEU A 94 -33.03 3.64 -2.81
C LEU A 94 -33.93 2.46 -2.43
N VAL A 95 -34.96 2.70 -1.63
CA VAL A 95 -36.12 1.80 -1.62
C VAL A 95 -37.03 2.29 -2.73
N LEU A 96 -36.94 1.63 -3.89
CA LEU A 96 -37.98 1.71 -4.90
C LEU A 96 -39.27 1.25 -4.22
N PHE A 97 -40.21 2.17 -4.05
CA PHE A 97 -41.60 1.81 -3.80
C PHE A 97 -42.12 1.06 -5.02
N SER A 98 -41.83 -0.24 -5.09
CA SER A 98 -42.57 -1.19 -5.90
C SER A 98 -43.84 -1.53 -5.13
N PHE A 99 -44.85 -0.68 -5.29
CA PHE A 99 -46.25 -1.05 -5.14
C PHE A 99 -46.86 -1.18 -6.53
#